data_AF-A0A423TCA0-F1
#
_entry.id   AF-A0A423TCA0-F1
#
_cell.length_a   1.000
_cell.length_b   1.000
_cell.length_c   1.000
_cell.angle_alpha   90.00
_cell.angle_beta   90.00
_cell.angle_gamma   90.00
#
_symmetry.space_group_name_H-M   'P 1'
#
loop_
_entity.id
_entity.type
_entity.pdbx_description
1 polymer ?
#
loop_
_entity_poly.entity_id
_entity_poly.type
_entity_poly.pdbx_seq_one_letter_code
_entity_poly.pdbx_strand_id
1 'polypeptide(L)'
;IPKVCKILLFRPFHGDDSFFPPFAGHVGSVAIVRLSVPEVVQANTSAVILDCEYGVDDWEYAGLVVKWYVDGVHLVYQWIPPRLPQALGVLNGRVNTTYEASKDAWAKYRALYIPNPDPSLSGQYSCTVSTFEDEDTRSANLLVWAPARYVDLKYWRPSEHLVNITCFATGAAPKPIFTLYTRDTNGTRKEVPVRGVTARRENGLWWAGAWGLIVWAETEPDTIIGCTIKLPGTTHGETRKKVYHRGK
;
A
#
# COMPACT_ATOMS: atom_id res chain seq x y z
N ILE A 1 -21.60 -33.73 -61.85
CA ILE A 1 -22.10 -33.26 -63.17
C ILE A 1 -22.53 -31.79 -63.00
N PRO A 2 -22.11 -30.87 -63.89
CA PRO A 2 -20.74 -30.30 -63.91
C PRO A 2 -20.82 -28.74 -63.92
N LYS A 3 -19.81 -27.90 -64.17
CA LYS A 3 -18.53 -28.00 -64.90
C LYS A 3 -17.41 -27.22 -64.18
N VAL A 4 -16.21 -27.28 -64.74
CA VAL A 4 -14.97 -26.61 -64.30
C VAL A 4 -14.51 -25.65 -65.42
N CYS A 5 -13.61 -24.73 -65.06
CA CYS A 5 -12.58 -24.12 -65.93
C CYS A 5 -12.95 -22.92 -66.83
N LYS A 6 -12.21 -21.81 -66.63
CA LYS A 6 -11.18 -21.45 -67.61
C LYS A 6 -10.01 -20.66 -67.00
N ILE A 7 -8.80 -21.07 -67.37
CA ILE A 7 -7.52 -20.41 -67.09
C ILE A 7 -7.27 -19.35 -68.17
N LEU A 8 -6.71 -18.20 -67.78
CA LEU A 8 -6.10 -17.22 -68.70
C LEU A 8 -4.87 -16.57 -68.04
N LEU A 9 -3.75 -17.26 -68.26
CA LEU A 9 -2.48 -16.76 -68.80
C LEU A 9 -1.76 -15.57 -68.14
N PHE A 10 -0.55 -15.87 -67.65
CA PHE A 10 0.51 -14.91 -67.33
C PHE A 10 0.99 -14.12 -68.57
N ARG A 11 1.30 -12.83 -68.36
CA ARG A 11 2.36 -12.11 -69.09
C ARG A 11 3.15 -11.22 -68.11
N PRO A 12 4.45 -11.00 -68.32
CA PRO A 12 5.30 -10.30 -67.36
C PRO A 12 5.30 -8.78 -67.60
N PHE A 13 5.02 -8.02 -66.54
CA PHE A 13 5.60 -6.68 -66.36
C PHE A 13 6.95 -6.92 -65.67
N HIS A 14 8.10 -6.71 -66.34
CA HIS A 14 8.74 -5.40 -66.50
C HIS A 14 8.76 -4.62 -65.18
N GLY A 15 9.94 -4.55 -64.57
CA GLY A 15 10.13 -3.87 -63.31
C GLY A 15 10.14 -2.36 -63.49
N ASP A 16 9.59 -1.67 -62.50
CA ASP A 16 9.91 -0.29 -62.17
C ASP A 16 10.33 -0.28 -60.70
N ASP A 17 11.52 0.25 -60.42
CA ASP A 17 12.07 0.43 -59.08
C ASP A 17 11.21 1.42 -58.27
N SER A 18 10.16 0.91 -57.66
CA SER A 18 9.30 1.63 -56.73
C SER A 18 9.76 1.35 -55.30
N PHE A 19 10.65 2.24 -54.85
CA PHE A 19 11.23 2.31 -53.51
C PHE A 19 10.15 2.17 -52.42
N PHE A 20 9.99 0.97 -51.87
CA PHE A 20 9.26 0.80 -50.62
C PHE A 20 10.05 1.56 -49.54
N PRO A 21 9.49 2.60 -48.91
CA PRO A 21 10.08 3.07 -47.66
C PRO A 21 10.03 1.90 -46.68
N PRO A 22 11.08 1.70 -45.85
CA PRO A 22 10.92 0.78 -44.74
C PRO A 22 9.73 1.27 -43.92
N PHE A 23 8.80 0.37 -43.59
CA PHE A 23 7.91 0.61 -42.46
C PHE A 23 8.82 0.67 -41.23
N ALA A 24 9.27 1.88 -40.90
CA ALA A 24 9.81 2.19 -39.60
C ALA A 24 8.66 1.90 -38.64
N GLY A 25 8.76 0.77 -37.92
CA GLY A 25 7.87 0.52 -36.80
C GLY A 25 8.03 1.70 -35.85
N HIS A 26 6.99 2.49 -35.70
CA HIS A 26 6.94 3.47 -34.63
C HIS A 26 7.01 2.66 -33.34
N VAL A 27 8.15 2.73 -32.68
CA VAL A 27 8.27 2.33 -31.27
C VAL A 27 7.41 3.34 -30.54
N GLY A 28 6.28 2.90 -29.96
CA GLY A 28 5.34 3.80 -29.31
C GLY A 28 6.00 4.50 -28.13
N SER A 29 5.50 5.69 -27.82
CA SER A 29 6.30 6.70 -27.11
C SER A 29 5.86 6.93 -25.67
N VAL A 30 4.89 6.18 -25.16
CA VAL A 30 4.44 6.31 -23.78
C VAL A 30 5.45 5.71 -22.80
N ALA A 31 5.95 6.56 -21.89
CA ALA A 31 6.86 6.14 -20.84
C ALA A 31 6.63 6.94 -19.55
N ILE A 32 6.45 6.24 -18.42
CA ILE A 32 6.40 6.85 -17.10
C ILE A 32 7.84 7.26 -16.73
N VAL A 33 8.10 8.56 -16.72
CA VAL A 33 9.39 9.15 -16.34
C VAL A 33 9.63 8.98 -14.85
N ARG A 34 8.62 9.31 -14.01
CA ARG A 34 8.75 9.27 -12.55
C ARG A 34 7.43 8.89 -11.87
N LEU A 35 7.50 7.91 -10.96
CA LEU A 35 6.43 7.59 -10.02
C LEU A 35 6.82 8.13 -8.64
N SER A 36 6.01 9.01 -8.06
CA SER A 36 6.24 9.64 -6.76
C SER A 36 5.14 9.22 -5.78
N VAL A 37 5.41 8.21 -4.96
CA VAL A 37 4.51 7.73 -3.89
C VAL A 37 5.29 7.77 -2.58
N PRO A 38 4.81 8.50 -1.55
CA PRO A 38 5.42 8.48 -0.23
C PRO A 38 5.33 7.10 0.42
N GLU A 39 6.47 6.52 0.81
CA GLU A 39 6.53 5.16 1.37
C GLU A 39 5.72 5.04 2.68
N VAL A 40 5.78 6.06 3.54
CA VAL A 40 5.16 6.07 4.88
C VAL A 40 4.51 7.41 5.16
N VAL A 41 3.22 7.40 5.53
CA VAL A 41 2.41 8.58 5.84
C VAL A 41 1.61 8.33 7.12
N GLN A 42 1.51 9.33 7.99
CA GLN A 42 0.65 9.24 9.17
C GLN A 42 -0.80 9.53 8.78
N ALA A 43 -1.73 8.70 9.27
CA ALA A 43 -3.16 8.87 9.09
C ALA A 43 -3.65 10.24 9.61
N ASN A 44 -4.66 10.80 8.95
CA ASN A 44 -5.21 12.13 9.22
C ASN A 44 -4.21 13.30 9.05
N THR A 45 -3.14 13.13 8.27
CA THR A 45 -2.41 14.28 7.72
C THR A 45 -3.30 15.07 6.74
N SER A 46 -2.93 16.31 6.40
CA SER A 46 -3.74 17.18 5.54
C SER A 46 -4.08 16.54 4.19
N ALA A 47 -3.06 16.03 3.49
CA ALA A 47 -3.21 15.22 2.28
C ALA A 47 -1.97 14.36 2.02
N VAL A 48 -2.13 13.35 1.18
CA VAL A 48 -1.04 12.66 0.48
C VAL A 48 -1.25 12.80 -1.04
N ILE A 49 -0.15 12.98 -1.77
CA ILE A 49 -0.15 13.08 -3.23
C ILE A 49 0.65 11.91 -3.79
N LEU A 50 0.06 11.21 -4.76
CA LEU A 50 0.72 10.16 -5.53
C LEU A 50 0.79 10.66 -6.98
N ASP A 51 1.96 11.09 -7.44
CA ASP A 51 2.15 11.64 -8.79
C ASP A 51 2.77 10.60 -9.73
N CYS A 52 2.34 10.60 -10.98
CA CYS A 52 2.78 9.69 -12.03
C CYS A 52 3.08 10.52 -13.28
N GLU A 53 4.34 10.85 -13.46
CA GLU A 53 4.81 11.69 -14.54
C GLU A 53 5.23 10.84 -15.71
N TYR A 54 4.69 11.11 -16.89
CA TYR A 54 4.95 10.40 -18.12
C TYR A 54 5.24 11.36 -19.28
N GLY A 55 5.95 10.85 -20.29
CA GLY A 55 5.98 11.41 -21.63
C GLY A 55 5.07 10.59 -22.54
N VAL A 56 4.40 11.27 -23.48
CA VAL A 56 3.57 10.72 -24.56
C VAL A 56 3.75 11.68 -25.75
N ASP A 57 3.87 11.13 -26.95
CA ASP A 57 3.99 11.93 -28.17
C ASP A 57 2.63 12.57 -28.57
N ASP A 58 2.68 13.76 -29.17
CA ASP A 58 1.50 14.54 -29.56
C ASP A 58 0.48 13.79 -30.43
N TRP A 59 0.94 12.82 -31.24
CA TRP A 59 0.09 12.03 -32.13
C TRP A 59 -0.64 10.89 -31.40
N GLU A 60 -0.16 10.45 -30.24
CA GLU A 60 -0.76 9.38 -29.42
C GLU A 60 -1.84 9.91 -28.45
N TYR A 61 -1.92 11.24 -28.26
CA TYR A 61 -2.84 11.90 -27.31
C TYR A 61 -4.31 11.49 -27.44
N ALA A 62 -4.77 11.14 -28.65
CA ALA A 62 -6.14 10.69 -28.90
C ALA A 62 -6.52 9.40 -28.16
N GLY A 63 -5.53 8.57 -27.79
CA GLY A 63 -5.70 7.31 -27.07
C GLY A 63 -5.35 7.37 -25.57
N LEU A 64 -4.95 8.53 -25.05
CA LEU A 64 -4.36 8.64 -23.72
C LEU A 64 -5.36 8.29 -22.60
N VAL A 65 -4.98 7.31 -21.77
CA VAL A 65 -5.71 6.91 -20.56
C VAL A 65 -4.72 6.72 -19.40
N VAL A 66 -4.98 7.38 -18.27
CA VAL A 66 -4.22 7.15 -17.02
C VAL A 66 -5.10 6.38 -16.05
N LYS A 67 -4.59 5.29 -15.50
CA LYS A 67 -5.28 4.45 -14.51
C LYS A 67 -4.40 4.30 -13.27
N TRP A 68 -5.02 4.25 -12.10
CA TRP A 68 -4.35 3.76 -10.90
C TRP A 68 -5.04 2.53 -10.35
N TYR A 69 -4.23 1.54 -9.98
CA TYR A 69 -4.65 0.29 -9.35
C TYR A 69 -4.08 0.18 -7.94
N VAL A 70 -4.82 -0.45 -7.03
CA VAL A 70 -4.33 -0.90 -5.72
C VAL A 70 -4.21 -2.42 -5.71
N ASP A 71 -3.12 -2.90 -5.12
CA ASP A 71 -2.75 -4.31 -4.99
C ASP A 71 -2.81 -5.06 -6.33
N GLY A 72 -2.34 -4.39 -7.39
CA GLY A 72 -2.17 -4.91 -8.75
C GLY A 72 -3.44 -5.02 -9.60
N VAL A 73 -4.63 -5.19 -9.00
CA VAL A 73 -5.85 -5.53 -9.75
C VAL A 73 -7.05 -4.60 -9.50
N HIS A 74 -7.08 -3.85 -8.41
CA HIS A 74 -8.25 -3.05 -8.06
C HIS A 74 -8.14 -1.65 -8.66
N LEU A 75 -8.86 -1.38 -9.75
CA LEU A 75 -8.93 -0.04 -10.35
C LEU A 75 -9.56 0.95 -9.35
N VAL A 76 -8.80 1.98 -8.98
CA VAL A 76 -9.21 3.00 -7.99
C VAL A 76 -9.29 4.41 -8.57
N TYR A 77 -8.75 4.64 -9.77
CA TYR A 77 -8.83 5.91 -10.46
C TYR A 77 -8.68 5.71 -11.96
N GLN A 78 -9.43 6.47 -12.75
CA GLN A 78 -9.25 6.56 -14.19
C GLN A 78 -9.37 8.01 -14.65
N TRP A 79 -8.47 8.43 -15.53
CA TRP A 79 -8.54 9.68 -16.24
C TRP A 79 -8.44 9.45 -17.76
N ILE A 80 -9.32 10.11 -18.50
CA ILE A 80 -9.33 10.15 -19.97
C ILE A 80 -9.48 11.63 -20.37
N PRO A 81 -8.43 12.29 -20.87
CA PRO A 81 -8.50 13.68 -21.30
C PRO A 81 -9.57 13.90 -22.38
N PRO A 82 -10.17 15.09 -22.50
CA PRO A 82 -10.04 16.26 -21.61
C PRO A 82 -11.02 16.22 -20.42
N ARG A 83 -11.65 15.08 -20.13
CA ARG A 83 -12.67 14.97 -19.07
C ARG A 83 -12.04 15.05 -17.68
N LEU A 84 -12.85 15.34 -16.66
CA LEU A 84 -12.42 15.16 -15.27
C LEU A 84 -12.22 13.66 -14.96
N PRO A 85 -11.26 13.32 -14.10
CA PRO A 85 -11.01 11.95 -13.66
C PRO A 85 -12.15 11.40 -12.79
N GLN A 86 -12.22 10.07 -12.71
CA GLN A 86 -13.17 9.32 -11.92
C GLN A 86 -12.43 8.52 -10.83
N ALA A 87 -12.84 8.70 -9.58
CA ALA A 87 -12.36 7.91 -8.45
C ALA A 87 -13.27 6.69 -8.22
N LEU A 88 -12.67 5.54 -7.96
CA LEU A 88 -13.30 4.22 -7.95
C LEU A 88 -12.84 3.40 -6.73
N GLY A 89 -13.51 2.29 -6.45
CA GLY A 89 -13.11 1.34 -5.41
C GLY A 89 -12.90 2.01 -4.04
N VAL A 90 -11.75 1.74 -3.40
CA VAL A 90 -11.39 2.29 -2.09
C VAL A 90 -11.14 3.80 -2.09
N LEU A 91 -10.90 4.42 -3.26
CA LEU A 91 -10.69 5.86 -3.41
C LEU A 91 -11.97 6.64 -3.78
N ASN A 92 -13.10 5.95 -4.04
CA ASN A 92 -14.36 6.62 -4.36
C ASN A 92 -14.78 7.56 -3.22
N GLY A 93 -15.00 8.84 -3.55
CA GLY A 93 -15.29 9.89 -2.57
C GLY A 93 -14.12 10.31 -1.66
N ARG A 94 -12.90 9.78 -1.88
CA ARG A 94 -11.69 10.06 -1.07
C ARG A 94 -10.54 10.74 -1.84
N VAL A 95 -10.74 11.08 -3.12
CA VAL A 95 -9.76 11.78 -3.96
C VAL A 95 -10.35 13.12 -4.43
N ASN A 96 -9.52 14.17 -4.42
CA ASN A 96 -9.87 15.42 -5.09
C ASN A 96 -9.65 15.27 -6.60
N THR A 97 -10.73 15.00 -7.34
CA THR A 97 -10.73 14.86 -8.81
C THR A 97 -10.54 16.17 -9.58
N THR A 98 -10.43 17.32 -8.88
CA THR A 98 -10.14 18.62 -9.48
C THR A 98 -8.72 19.12 -9.19
N TYR A 99 -7.86 18.31 -8.55
CA TYR A 99 -6.47 18.65 -8.29
C TYR A 99 -5.64 18.63 -9.59
N GLU A 100 -5.08 19.77 -9.96
CA GLU A 100 -4.23 19.93 -11.15
C GLU A 100 -2.76 19.69 -10.78
N ALA A 101 -2.21 18.56 -11.23
CA ALA A 101 -0.80 18.19 -11.03
C ALA A 101 0.16 18.89 -12.01
N SER A 102 -0.36 19.28 -13.19
CA SER A 102 0.37 19.98 -14.24
C SER A 102 -0.52 21.05 -14.88
N LYS A 103 0.11 22.04 -15.52
CA LYS A 103 -0.59 23.02 -16.38
C LYS A 103 -0.83 22.51 -17.81
N ASP A 104 -0.11 21.47 -18.22
CA ASP A 104 -0.34 20.77 -19.48
C ASP A 104 -1.68 20.02 -19.45
N ALA A 105 -2.47 20.18 -20.51
CA ALA A 105 -3.78 19.55 -20.65
C ALA A 105 -3.71 18.01 -20.68
N TRP A 106 -2.61 17.43 -21.17
CA TRP A 106 -2.42 15.99 -21.32
C TRP A 106 -1.77 15.33 -20.09
N ALA A 107 -1.23 16.13 -19.16
CA ALA A 107 -0.69 15.70 -17.87
C ALA A 107 -1.49 16.21 -16.65
N LYS A 108 -2.58 16.97 -16.88
CA LYS A 108 -3.29 17.78 -15.88
C LYS A 108 -3.73 17.02 -14.62
N TYR A 109 -4.37 15.86 -14.78
CA TYR A 109 -4.96 15.08 -13.69
C TYR A 109 -4.27 13.70 -13.54
N ARG A 110 -2.96 13.64 -13.76
CA ARG A 110 -2.16 12.39 -13.64
C ARG A 110 -1.96 11.89 -12.21
N ALA A 111 -2.08 12.79 -11.22
CA ALA A 111 -1.82 12.50 -9.81
C ALA A 111 -3.09 12.27 -8.97
N LEU A 112 -2.98 11.42 -7.95
CA LEU A 112 -4.00 11.26 -6.91
C LEU A 112 -3.74 12.26 -5.78
N TYR A 113 -4.69 13.14 -5.49
CA TYR A 113 -4.69 13.96 -4.27
C TYR A 113 -5.70 13.38 -3.27
N ILE A 114 -5.21 12.81 -2.17
CA ILE A 114 -6.01 12.14 -1.14
C ILE A 114 -5.99 12.98 0.14
N PRO A 115 -7.03 13.78 0.45
CA PRO A 115 -7.14 14.48 1.73
C PRO A 115 -7.40 13.50 2.88
N ASN A 116 -6.89 13.79 4.08
CA ASN A 116 -7.12 13.02 5.31
C ASN A 116 -6.97 11.48 5.12
N PRO A 117 -5.81 10.98 4.64
CA PRO A 117 -5.65 9.56 4.35
C PRO A 117 -5.81 8.69 5.60
N ASP A 118 -6.44 7.54 5.44
CA ASP A 118 -6.70 6.58 6.52
C ASP A 118 -6.00 5.22 6.26
N PRO A 119 -5.77 4.38 7.30
CA PRO A 119 -5.02 3.13 7.14
C PRO A 119 -5.63 2.06 6.22
N SER A 120 -6.89 2.19 5.81
CA SER A 120 -7.47 1.32 4.78
C SER A 120 -6.92 1.60 3.37
N LEU A 121 -6.26 2.74 3.17
CA LEU A 121 -5.57 3.13 1.93
C LEU A 121 -4.10 2.67 1.85
N SER A 122 -3.64 1.83 2.78
CA SER A 122 -2.31 1.21 2.66
C SER A 122 -2.36 0.07 1.64
N GLY A 123 -1.41 0.04 0.70
CA GLY A 123 -1.34 -0.97 -0.35
C GLY A 123 -0.24 -0.68 -1.37
N GLN A 124 -0.13 -1.54 -2.39
CA GLN A 124 0.73 -1.29 -3.54
C GLN A 124 -0.05 -0.52 -4.61
N TYR A 125 0.37 0.71 -4.90
CA TYR A 125 -0.23 1.55 -5.92
C TYR A 125 0.53 1.39 -7.23
N SER A 126 -0.19 1.06 -8.31
CA SER A 126 0.34 0.98 -9.67
C SER A 126 -0.29 2.09 -10.51
N CYS A 127 0.53 2.93 -11.13
CA CYS A 127 0.10 3.83 -12.20
C CYS A 127 0.32 3.13 -13.54
N THR A 128 -0.70 3.15 -14.39
CA THR A 128 -0.68 2.61 -15.76
C THR A 128 -1.08 3.73 -16.71
N VAL A 129 -0.26 3.99 -17.72
CA VAL A 129 -0.49 5.01 -18.74
C VAL A 129 -0.54 4.31 -20.09
N SER A 130 -1.71 4.33 -20.72
CA SER A 130 -2.00 3.67 -22.00
C SER A 130 -2.22 4.70 -23.11
N THR A 131 -1.80 4.40 -24.33
CA THR A 131 -2.26 5.06 -25.57
C THR A 131 -3.05 4.04 -26.42
N PHE A 132 -3.21 4.28 -27.73
CA PHE A 132 -3.73 3.24 -28.63
C PHE A 132 -2.66 2.22 -29.05
N GLU A 133 -1.39 2.60 -29.03
CA GLU A 133 -0.29 1.79 -29.55
C GLU A 133 0.48 1.07 -28.43
N ASP A 134 0.70 1.71 -27.28
CA ASP A 134 1.53 1.17 -26.18
C ASP A 134 0.97 1.47 -24.77
N GLU A 135 1.56 0.84 -23.76
CA GLU A 135 1.24 1.04 -22.33
C GLU A 135 2.49 0.88 -21.45
N ASP A 136 2.71 1.79 -20.50
CA ASP A 136 3.72 1.63 -19.42
C ASP A 136 3.04 1.58 -18.05
N THR A 137 3.62 0.82 -17.12
CA THR A 137 3.12 0.66 -15.74
C THR A 137 4.26 0.67 -14.74
N ARG A 138 4.10 1.45 -13.66
CA ARG A 138 5.02 1.46 -12.51
C ARG A 138 4.28 1.35 -11.19
N SER A 139 4.90 0.71 -10.22
CA SER A 139 4.31 0.43 -8.90
C SER A 139 5.19 0.90 -7.75
N ALA A 140 4.55 1.36 -6.67
CA ALA A 140 5.20 1.74 -5.41
C ALA A 140 4.26 1.46 -4.22
N ASN A 141 4.83 1.23 -3.04
CA ASN A 141 4.06 0.93 -1.84
C ASN A 141 3.75 2.21 -1.05
N LEU A 142 2.52 2.32 -0.52
CA LEU A 142 2.10 3.34 0.43
C LEU A 142 1.69 2.68 1.75
N LEU A 143 2.33 3.07 2.86
CA LEU A 143 1.92 2.71 4.21
C LEU A 143 1.27 3.92 4.91
N VAL A 144 -0.05 3.86 5.13
CA VAL A 144 -0.74 4.83 5.98
C VAL A 144 -0.86 4.27 7.40
N TRP A 145 -0.01 4.76 8.31
CA TRP A 145 0.09 4.24 9.68
C TRP A 145 -0.71 5.10 10.68
N ALA A 146 -1.15 4.46 11.78
CA ALA A 146 -1.84 5.12 12.88
C ALA A 146 -1.32 4.60 14.24
N PRO A 147 -0.99 5.47 15.20
CA PRO A 147 -0.62 5.04 16.55
C PRO A 147 -1.80 4.35 17.24
N ALA A 148 -1.51 3.52 18.24
CA ALA A 148 -2.56 2.90 19.05
C ALA A 148 -3.33 4.00 19.81
N ARG A 149 -4.67 3.96 19.73
CA ARG A 149 -5.55 4.89 20.46
C ARG A 149 -5.65 4.53 21.93
N TYR A 150 -5.57 3.24 22.23
CA TYR A 150 -5.57 2.71 23.59
C TYR A 150 -4.59 1.55 23.69
N VAL A 151 -3.80 1.55 24.77
CA VAL A 151 -2.87 0.47 25.12
C VAL A 151 -2.96 0.21 26.61
N ASP A 152 -3.17 -1.05 26.97
CA ASP A 152 -3.12 -1.50 28.36
C ASP A 152 -2.37 -2.83 28.50
N LEU A 153 -1.80 -3.01 29.68
CA LEU A 153 -0.94 -4.11 30.09
C LEU A 153 -1.54 -4.69 31.36
N LYS A 154 -2.11 -5.89 31.28
CA LYS A 154 -2.72 -6.60 32.41
C LYS A 154 -1.86 -7.77 32.82
N TYR A 155 -1.93 -8.14 34.09
CA TYR A 155 -1.42 -9.41 34.59
C TYR A 155 -2.45 -10.04 35.51
N TRP A 156 -2.46 -11.37 35.58
CA TRP A 156 -3.26 -12.15 36.53
C TRP A 156 -2.66 -13.55 36.71
N ARG A 157 -3.03 -14.27 37.76
CA ARG A 157 -2.64 -15.67 37.97
C ARG A 157 -3.66 -16.64 37.36
N PRO A 158 -3.35 -17.35 36.26
CA PRO A 158 -4.13 -18.51 35.82
C PRO A 158 -3.87 -19.77 36.68
N SER A 159 -2.78 -19.85 37.44
CA SER A 159 -2.46 -20.96 38.35
C SER A 159 -1.49 -20.52 39.46
N GLU A 160 -1.25 -21.39 40.45
CA GLU A 160 -0.32 -21.13 41.56
C GLU A 160 1.14 -20.88 41.13
N HIS A 161 1.54 -21.40 39.96
CA HIS A 161 2.94 -21.35 39.52
C HIS A 161 3.20 -20.31 38.42
N LEU A 162 2.16 -19.77 37.79
CA LEU A 162 2.27 -18.96 36.59
C LEU A 162 1.48 -17.66 36.71
N VAL A 163 2.07 -16.56 36.23
CA VAL A 163 1.37 -15.30 36.00
C VAL A 163 1.26 -15.09 34.50
N ASN A 164 0.03 -14.88 34.01
CA ASN A 164 -0.21 -14.40 32.67
C ASN A 164 0.08 -12.90 32.61
N ILE A 165 0.85 -12.49 31.62
CA ILE A 165 1.03 -11.09 31.23
C ILE A 165 0.38 -10.93 29.86
N THR A 166 -0.61 -10.05 29.74
CA THR A 166 -1.25 -9.71 28.47
C THR A 166 -1.14 -8.23 28.19
N CYS A 167 -0.64 -7.90 27.01
CA CYS A 167 -0.64 -6.53 26.48
C CYS A 167 -1.61 -6.45 25.30
N PHE A 168 -2.40 -5.38 25.21
CA PHE A 168 -3.28 -5.17 24.07
C PHE A 168 -3.27 -3.71 23.61
N ALA A 169 -3.46 -3.53 22.32
CA ALA A 169 -3.46 -2.26 21.61
C ALA A 169 -4.67 -2.19 20.67
N THR A 170 -5.33 -1.04 20.60
CA THR A 170 -6.52 -0.84 19.76
C THR A 170 -6.40 0.41 18.89
N GLY A 171 -6.98 0.35 17.69
CA GLY A 171 -6.97 1.47 16.75
C GLY A 171 -5.59 1.76 16.13
N ALA A 172 -4.68 0.79 16.15
CA ALA A 172 -3.33 0.90 15.57
C ALA A 172 -3.29 0.41 14.12
N ALA A 173 -2.39 0.95 13.29
CA ALA A 173 -2.06 0.40 11.99
C ALA A 173 -0.60 0.71 11.61
N PRO A 174 0.14 -0.19 10.94
CA PRO A 174 -0.21 -1.57 10.59
C PRO A 174 -0.30 -2.49 11.82
N LYS A 175 -0.38 -3.82 11.62
CA LYS A 175 -0.54 -4.78 12.73
C LYS A 175 0.60 -4.62 13.75
N PRO A 176 0.31 -4.29 15.03
CA PRO A 176 1.35 -4.04 16.02
C PRO A 176 2.11 -5.32 16.38
N ILE A 177 3.42 -5.16 16.58
CA ILE A 177 4.33 -6.19 17.08
C ILE A 177 4.55 -5.94 18.57
N PHE A 178 4.38 -6.98 19.39
CA PHE A 178 4.50 -6.90 20.85
C PHE A 178 5.77 -7.59 21.35
N THR A 179 6.50 -6.93 22.24
CA THR A 179 7.63 -7.51 23.00
C THR A 179 7.33 -7.41 24.48
N LEU A 180 7.06 -8.56 25.12
CA LEU A 180 6.85 -8.66 26.56
C LEU A 180 8.20 -8.84 27.28
N TYR A 181 8.36 -8.24 28.45
CA TYR A 181 9.56 -8.38 29.26
C TYR A 181 9.27 -8.19 30.75
N THR A 182 10.12 -8.73 31.60
CA THR A 182 10.27 -8.31 33.00
C THR A 182 11.56 -7.51 33.17
N ARG A 183 11.58 -6.68 34.21
CA ARG A 183 12.77 -6.00 34.70
C ARG A 183 12.82 -6.15 36.21
N ASP A 184 13.86 -6.80 36.73
CA ASP A 184 14.05 -6.99 38.17
C ASP A 184 14.42 -5.68 38.88
N THR A 185 14.58 -5.75 40.20
CA THR A 185 14.98 -4.63 41.05
C THR A 185 16.39 -4.10 40.72
N ASN A 186 17.28 -4.97 40.23
CA ASN A 186 18.64 -4.64 39.79
C ASN A 186 18.70 -3.98 38.40
N GLY A 187 17.57 -3.93 37.67
CA GLY A 187 17.45 -3.38 36.33
C GLY A 187 17.68 -4.38 35.19
N THR A 188 17.97 -5.65 35.48
CA THR A 188 18.14 -6.72 34.49
C THR A 188 16.85 -6.94 33.72
N ARG A 189 16.90 -6.84 32.40
CA ARG A 189 15.73 -7.06 31.52
C ARG A 189 15.74 -8.50 31.00
N LYS A 190 14.70 -9.27 31.30
CA LYS A 190 14.47 -10.63 30.76
C LYS A 190 13.27 -10.57 29.81
N GLU A 191 13.44 -11.01 28.56
CA GLU A 191 12.31 -11.09 27.63
C GLU A 191 11.38 -12.25 28.01
N VAL A 192 10.08 -12.03 27.87
CA VAL A 192 9.04 -13.02 28.17
C VAL A 192 8.55 -13.59 26.84
N PRO A 193 8.71 -14.89 26.56
CA PRO A 193 8.24 -15.49 25.32
C PRO A 193 6.73 -15.27 25.13
N VAL A 194 6.36 -14.69 23.99
CA VAL A 194 4.96 -14.55 23.58
C VAL A 194 4.42 -15.95 23.28
N ARG A 195 3.39 -16.36 24.02
CA ARG A 195 2.74 -17.68 23.92
C ARG A 195 1.54 -17.67 22.98
N GLY A 196 0.91 -16.51 22.79
CA GLY A 196 -0.17 -16.35 21.82
C GLY A 196 -0.41 -14.88 21.47
N VAL A 197 -0.97 -14.67 20.28
CA VAL A 197 -1.35 -13.36 19.76
C VAL A 197 -2.79 -13.44 19.24
N THR A 198 -3.65 -12.55 19.72
CA THR A 198 -4.98 -12.30 19.15
C THR A 198 -4.90 -11.05 18.27
N ALA A 199 -5.57 -11.07 17.12
CA ALA A 199 -5.63 -9.91 16.24
C ALA A 199 -6.90 -9.92 15.39
N ARG A 200 -7.60 -8.78 15.34
CA ARG A 200 -8.76 -8.51 14.49
C ARG A 200 -8.48 -7.20 13.74
N ARG A 201 -8.74 -7.18 12.44
CA ARG A 201 -8.66 -5.97 11.59
C ARG A 201 -10.08 -5.49 11.28
N GLU A 202 -10.29 -4.19 11.34
CA GLU A 202 -11.56 -3.55 11.04
C GLU A 202 -11.29 -2.14 10.49
N ASN A 203 -11.79 -1.82 9.30
CA ASN A 203 -11.58 -0.54 8.60
C ASN A 203 -10.10 -0.10 8.56
N GLY A 204 -9.20 -1.01 8.19
CA GLY A 204 -7.75 -0.77 8.13
C GLY A 204 -7.02 -0.87 9.48
N LEU A 205 -7.70 -0.57 10.59
CA LEU A 205 -7.17 -0.54 11.95
C LEU A 205 -7.15 -1.93 12.61
N TRP A 206 -6.30 -2.10 13.61
CA TRP A 206 -6.13 -3.34 14.37
C TRP A 206 -6.57 -3.19 15.83
N TRP A 207 -7.31 -4.19 16.29
CA TRP A 207 -7.39 -4.60 17.68
C TRP A 207 -6.51 -5.83 17.83
N ALA A 208 -5.45 -5.76 18.64
CA ALA A 208 -4.54 -6.88 18.82
C ALA A 208 -4.02 -6.96 20.25
N GLY A 209 -3.68 -8.17 20.69
CA GLY A 209 -3.01 -8.39 21.95
C GLY A 209 -2.07 -9.59 21.89
N ALA A 210 -1.05 -9.54 22.73
CA ALA A 210 -0.09 -10.62 22.90
C ALA A 210 0.02 -10.96 24.38
N TRP A 211 0.14 -12.26 24.67
CA TRP A 211 0.27 -12.74 26.03
C TRP A 211 1.43 -13.71 26.20
N GLY A 212 1.97 -13.74 27.41
CA GLY A 212 3.09 -14.58 27.83
C GLY A 212 2.89 -15.05 29.27
N LEU A 213 3.79 -15.92 29.73
CA LEU A 213 3.77 -16.49 31.06
C LEU A 213 5.12 -16.30 31.75
N ILE A 214 5.09 -15.88 33.00
CA ILE A 214 6.25 -15.84 33.90
C ILE A 214 6.02 -16.77 35.10
N VAL A 215 7.10 -17.28 35.68
CA VAL A 215 7.05 -18.19 36.82
C VAL A 215 6.91 -17.39 38.11
N TRP A 216 5.87 -17.67 38.90
CA TRP A 216 5.58 -16.96 40.15
C TRP A 216 6.75 -17.03 41.14
N ALA A 217 7.32 -18.21 41.34
CA ALA A 217 8.41 -18.45 42.29
C ALA A 217 9.68 -17.65 41.93
N GLU A 218 10.05 -17.61 40.64
CA GLU A 218 11.21 -16.88 40.12
C GLU A 218 11.02 -15.36 40.06
N THR A 219 9.78 -14.86 40.01
CA THR A 219 9.52 -13.42 39.81
C THR A 219 9.49 -12.71 41.14
N GLU A 220 10.52 -11.91 41.44
CA GLU A 220 10.61 -11.09 42.66
C GLU A 220 9.38 -10.18 42.83
N PRO A 221 8.94 -9.90 44.09
CA PRO A 221 8.03 -8.79 44.36
C PRO A 221 8.55 -7.49 43.73
N ASP A 222 7.62 -6.65 43.28
CA ASP A 222 7.88 -5.32 42.71
C ASP A 222 8.73 -5.31 41.41
N THR A 223 8.95 -6.48 40.81
CA THR A 223 9.42 -6.62 39.42
C THR A 223 8.57 -5.74 38.47
N ILE A 224 9.21 -5.01 37.56
CA ILE A 224 8.50 -4.25 36.54
C ILE A 224 8.15 -5.18 35.38
N ILE A 225 6.85 -5.43 35.17
CA ILE A 225 6.34 -6.04 33.94
C ILE A 225 6.24 -4.96 32.87
N GLY A 226 6.74 -5.25 31.67
CA GLY A 226 6.75 -4.32 30.55
C GLY A 226 6.24 -4.94 29.25
N CYS A 227 5.64 -4.09 28.43
CA CYS A 227 5.25 -4.37 27.06
C CYS A 227 5.76 -3.25 26.16
N THR A 228 6.43 -3.61 25.07
CA THR A 228 6.78 -2.68 23.98
C THR A 228 5.92 -3.02 22.79
N ILE A 229 5.29 -2.02 22.18
CA ILE A 229 4.57 -2.13 20.91
C ILE A 229 5.40 -1.40 19.85
N LYS A 230 5.57 -2.03 18.69
CA LYS A 230 6.18 -1.41 17.51
C LYS A 230 5.24 -1.53 16.32
N LEU A 231 5.19 -0.48 15.50
CA LEU A 231 4.46 -0.48 14.23
C LEU A 231 5.44 -0.76 13.10
N PRO A 232 5.39 -1.94 12.43
CA PRO A 232 6.34 -2.28 11.37
C PRO A 232 6.24 -1.28 10.20
N GLY A 233 7.36 -1.05 9.51
CA GLY A 233 7.45 0.00 8.48
C GLY A 233 7.52 1.42 9.03
N THR A 234 7.63 1.61 10.35
CA THR A 234 7.75 2.94 10.98
C THR A 234 8.80 2.94 12.09
N THR A 235 9.23 4.12 12.52
CA THR A 235 10.01 4.31 13.74
C THR A 235 9.14 4.37 15.01
N HIS A 236 7.81 4.28 14.88
CA HIS A 236 6.89 4.45 15.99
C HIS A 236 6.86 3.21 16.90
N GLY A 237 7.12 3.44 18.18
CA GLY A 237 6.98 2.43 19.22
C GLY A 237 6.61 3.04 20.56
N GLU A 238 5.78 2.32 21.31
CA GLU A 238 5.26 2.75 22.61
C GLU A 238 5.56 1.69 23.66
N THR A 239 5.83 2.09 24.91
CA THR A 239 6.06 1.17 26.02
C THR A 239 5.02 1.39 27.13
N ARG A 240 4.47 0.30 27.65
CA ARG A 240 3.73 0.27 28.92
C ARG A 240 4.49 -0.55 29.95
N LYS A 241 4.38 -0.13 31.21
CA LYS A 241 4.99 -0.78 32.38
C LYS A 241 3.98 -0.82 33.51
N LYS A 242 3.98 -1.88 34.31
CA LYS A 242 3.30 -1.95 35.61
C LYS A 242 4.19 -2.67 36.61
N VAL A 243 4.12 -2.25 37.87
CA VAL A 243 4.77 -2.97 38.97
C VAL A 243 3.97 -4.23 39.27
N TYR A 244 4.66 -5.35 39.46
CA TYR A 244 4.09 -6.63 39.80
C TYR A 244 4.04 -6.81 41.32
N HIS A 245 2.84 -6.92 41.88
CA HIS A 245 2.66 -7.16 43.30
C HIS A 245 2.16 -8.60 43.52
N ARG A 246 2.90 -9.38 44.31
CA ARG A 246 2.50 -10.73 44.74
C ARG A 246 1.32 -10.64 45.72
N GLY A 247 0.08 -10.77 45.21
CA GLY A 247 -1.13 -10.74 46.05
C GLY A 247 -2.40 -10.26 45.34
N LYS A 248 -2.28 -9.70 44.13
CA LYS A 248 -3.37 -9.49 43.17
C LYS A 248 -3.25 -10.47 42.00
#